data_AF-A0A7N2KU27-F1
#
_entry.id   AF-A0A7N2KU27-F1
#
_cell.length_a   1.000
_cell.length_b   1.000
_cell.length_c   1.000
_cell.angle_alpha   90.00
_cell.angle_beta   90.00
_cell.angle_gamma   90.00
#
_symmetry.space_group_name_H-M   'P 1'
#
loop_
_entity.id
_entity.type
_entity.pdbx_description
1 polymer ?
#
loop_
_entity_poly.entity_id
_entity_poly.type
_entity_poly.pdbx_seq_one_letter_code
_entity_poly.pdbx_strand_id
1 'polypeptide(L)'
;MSSRNPSYTNPKPCKHLEDYKLRHGLSGYKSIQKHLKATPHGRTSVEMLNTGVPRCNSCNGFQGRLYLCLICNSVSCLDHTLLHIQSEDGHDLAVDIERAELYCCVCCDQVYDPDFDKVVMSKHNMGVPRGDKHGDESIGERLVKRRRLGLGVAEELVDLKKSKQLVSMRDRRDKSCYPLGLRGLNNLGSTCFMNSVLQALLHAPPFRNYFLSEGHNHEACRRRSGDRLCLSCDIDVVFSAMFSGDRAPYSPAHFLYSWWQHSANLASYEQQDAHEFFISVLDGIHEKEDKSRNRNRDSGDCQCIAHRVFSGLLRSDVTCMTCGSTSTTYDPCVDISVDLDTSNFSPTDIVNKRSKPNENSSISTLLGCLDLFTRQEKLGSEQKLFCETCQEMRDSVKQMSIRRLPLVLCLHIKRFEHSPVRKMSRKIDRYLQFPFSLDMTPYLSSSIVRNRFGNRIFSVEGDESDIITDFEIFAVVTHSGTLESGHYVTYLRLRNRWYKCDDAWITEVDEEIVRASQCYMMFYVQKMLYQKADEDLSSLPLSPRRDAYLPIAG
;
A
#
# COMPACT_ATOMS: atom_id res chain seq x y z
N MET A 1 1.30 -29.71 5.75
CA MET A 1 0.02 -29.19 6.28
C MET A 1 0.36 -28.27 7.45
N SER A 2 0.53 -26.98 7.18
CA SER A 2 0.80 -25.98 8.22
C SER A 2 -0.52 -25.30 8.54
N SER A 3 -0.89 -25.33 9.82
CA SER A 3 -2.12 -24.77 10.38
C SER A 3 -2.23 -23.29 10.02
N ARG A 4 -3.27 -22.96 9.23
CA ARG A 4 -3.76 -21.58 9.06
C ARG A 4 -3.98 -20.99 10.45
N ASN A 5 -3.32 -19.87 10.76
CA ASN A 5 -3.73 -19.02 11.88
C ASN A 5 -5.21 -18.65 11.67
N PRO A 6 -6.07 -18.79 12.70
CA PRO A 6 -7.47 -18.44 12.55
C PRO A 6 -7.59 -16.95 12.25
N SER A 7 -8.40 -16.65 11.23
CA SER A 7 -8.92 -15.33 10.90
C SER A 7 -9.26 -14.54 12.17
N TYR A 8 -8.70 -13.34 12.31
CA TYR A 8 -8.96 -12.42 13.43
C TYR A 8 -10.43 -11.99 13.41
N THR A 9 -11.31 -12.77 14.03
CA THR A 9 -12.59 -12.28 14.53
C THR A 9 -12.29 -11.40 15.74
N ASN A 10 -12.90 -10.20 15.83
CA ASN A 10 -12.87 -9.41 17.07
C ASN A 10 -13.12 -10.37 18.26
N PRO A 11 -12.18 -10.45 19.24
CA PRO A 11 -12.32 -11.38 20.34
C PRO A 11 -13.66 -11.12 21.02
N LYS A 12 -14.39 -12.20 21.36
CA LYS A 12 -15.66 -12.06 22.06
C LYS A 12 -15.42 -11.26 23.34
N PRO A 13 -16.25 -10.23 23.63
CA PRO A 13 -16.07 -9.42 24.81
C PRO A 13 -16.07 -10.31 26.06
N CYS A 14 -15.14 -10.03 26.98
CA CYS A 14 -15.05 -10.73 28.25
C CYS A 14 -16.34 -10.49 29.05
N LYS A 15 -16.97 -11.56 29.56
CA LYS A 15 -18.18 -11.44 30.38
C LYS A 15 -17.96 -10.57 31.63
N HIS A 16 -16.80 -10.68 32.27
CA HIS A 16 -16.43 -9.86 33.43
C HIS A 16 -16.32 -8.36 33.09
N LEU A 17 -15.97 -8.04 31.84
CA LEU A 17 -15.98 -6.65 31.36
C LEU A 17 -17.41 -6.12 31.18
N GLU A 18 -18.32 -6.94 30.64
CA GLU A 18 -19.74 -6.59 30.54
C GLU A 18 -20.35 -6.37 31.93
N ASP A 19 -20.08 -7.27 32.87
CA ASP A 19 -20.55 -7.17 34.26
C ASP A 19 -20.02 -5.93 34.98
N TYR A 20 -18.73 -5.62 34.83
CA TYR A 20 -18.13 -4.40 35.36
C TYR A 20 -18.81 -3.15 34.80
N LYS A 21 -19.02 -3.08 33.48
CA LYS A 21 -19.69 -1.94 32.83
C LYS A 21 -21.13 -1.78 33.32
N LEU A 22 -21.83 -2.88 33.58
CA LEU A 22 -23.21 -2.87 34.06
C LEU A 22 -23.30 -2.33 35.50
N ARG A 23 -22.29 -2.61 36.35
CA ARG A 23 -22.25 -2.18 37.76
C ARG A 23 -21.64 -0.79 37.96
N HIS A 24 -20.54 -0.47 37.27
CA HIS A 24 -19.72 0.72 37.53
C HIS A 24 -19.68 1.73 36.37
N GLY A 25 -20.22 1.38 35.20
CA GLY A 25 -20.18 2.23 34.01
C GLY A 25 -18.76 2.58 33.57
N LEU A 26 -18.55 3.84 33.17
CA LEU A 26 -17.24 4.37 32.72
C LEU A 26 -16.49 5.15 33.82
N SER A 27 -16.91 5.02 35.08
CA SER A 27 -16.36 5.81 36.20
C SER A 27 -14.88 5.52 36.46
N GLY A 28 -14.49 4.24 36.51
CA GLY A 28 -13.08 3.84 36.69
C GLY A 28 -12.18 4.30 35.53
N TYR A 29 -12.70 4.31 34.30
CA TYR A 29 -11.94 4.79 33.14
C TYR A 29 -11.62 6.28 33.26
N LYS A 30 -12.63 7.08 33.64
CA LYS A 30 -12.46 8.54 33.88
C LYS A 30 -11.51 8.82 35.04
N SER A 31 -11.51 7.98 36.08
CA SER A 31 -10.60 8.07 37.21
C SER A 31 -9.13 7.91 36.78
N ILE A 32 -8.86 6.90 35.94
CA ILE A 32 -7.51 6.64 35.42
C ILE A 32 -7.07 7.71 34.40
N GLN A 33 -8.00 8.33 33.65
CA GLN A 33 -7.68 9.35 32.64
C GLN A 33 -6.75 10.46 33.14
N LYS A 34 -6.90 10.89 34.39
CA LYS A 34 -6.05 11.93 35.00
C LYS A 34 -4.62 11.47 35.26
N HIS A 35 -4.42 10.17 35.45
CA HIS A 35 -3.15 9.51 35.75
C HIS A 35 -2.45 9.00 34.48
N LEU A 36 -3.05 9.12 33.29
CA LEU A 36 -2.41 8.68 32.05
C LEU A 36 -1.38 9.70 31.55
N LYS A 37 -0.17 9.21 31.29
CA LYS A 37 0.94 9.94 30.68
C LYS A 37 1.23 9.38 29.29
N ALA A 38 1.07 10.24 28.29
CA ALA A 38 1.45 9.95 26.91
C ALA A 38 2.92 10.31 26.69
N THR A 39 3.68 9.40 26.10
CA THR A 39 5.02 9.69 25.60
C THR A 39 4.95 10.08 24.10
N PRO A 40 5.92 10.86 23.60
CA PRO A 40 6.00 11.26 22.18
C PRO A 40 6.05 10.10 21.19
N HIS A 41 6.48 8.91 21.64
CA HIS A 41 6.58 7.70 20.84
C HIS A 41 5.29 6.85 20.90
N GLY A 42 4.18 7.42 21.39
CA GLY A 42 2.86 6.80 21.46
C GLY A 42 2.65 5.77 22.58
N ARG A 43 3.68 5.45 23.39
CA ARG A 43 3.44 4.66 24.61
C ARG A 43 2.70 5.51 25.63
N THR A 44 1.63 4.95 26.18
CA THR A 44 0.87 5.55 27.28
C THR A 44 1.00 4.65 28.49
N SER A 45 1.37 5.24 29.61
CA SER A 45 1.51 4.56 30.90
C SER A 45 0.67 5.25 31.96
N VAL A 46 0.41 4.55 33.06
CA VAL A 46 -0.23 5.13 34.23
C VAL A 46 0.84 5.71 35.14
N GLU A 47 0.83 7.03 35.33
CA GLU A 47 1.70 7.77 36.24
C GLU A 47 1.07 7.81 37.63
N MET A 48 1.78 7.22 38.60
CA MET A 48 1.37 7.25 40.00
C MET A 48 1.82 8.57 40.62
N LEU A 49 0.90 9.25 41.32
CA LEU A 49 1.11 10.58 41.92
C LEU A 49 2.23 10.63 42.97
N ASN A 50 2.71 9.48 43.46
CA ASN A 50 3.88 9.38 44.30
C ASN A 50 5.10 9.04 43.44
N THR A 51 6.13 9.89 43.48
CA THR A 51 7.35 9.93 42.65
C THR A 51 8.28 8.70 42.71
N GLY A 52 7.77 7.53 43.11
CA GLY A 52 8.51 6.27 43.19
C GLY A 52 8.11 5.24 42.12
N VAL A 53 9.00 4.27 41.90
CA VAL A 53 8.72 3.07 41.08
C VAL A 53 7.48 2.36 41.67
N PRO A 54 6.46 2.04 40.86
CA PRO A 54 5.26 1.35 41.34
C PRO A 54 5.63 0.01 41.97
N ARG A 55 4.96 -0.35 43.07
CA ARG A 55 5.22 -1.59 43.82
C ARG A 55 3.92 -2.30 44.13
N CYS A 56 3.97 -3.63 44.14
CA CYS A 56 2.83 -4.44 44.58
C CYS A 56 2.53 -4.21 46.07
N ASN A 57 1.28 -3.97 46.42
CA ASN A 57 0.83 -3.77 47.80
C ASN A 57 1.04 -5.02 48.68
N SER A 58 1.08 -6.22 48.10
CA SER A 58 1.20 -7.48 48.83
C SER A 58 2.65 -7.88 49.10
N CYS A 59 3.51 -7.88 48.07
CA CYS A 59 4.90 -8.33 48.20
C CYS A 59 5.95 -7.21 48.17
N ASN A 60 5.54 -5.95 47.97
CA ASN A 60 6.41 -4.79 47.78
C ASN A 60 7.40 -4.94 46.61
N GLY A 61 7.17 -5.91 45.71
CA GLY A 61 7.96 -6.15 44.52
C GLY A 61 7.72 -5.08 43.45
N PHE A 62 8.77 -4.75 42.71
CA PHE A 62 8.77 -3.74 41.64
C PHE A 62 9.22 -4.30 40.28
N GLN A 63 9.54 -5.60 40.21
CA GLN A 63 9.97 -6.27 38.99
C GLN A 63 8.78 -7.02 38.35
N GLY A 64 8.68 -6.94 37.02
CA GLY A 64 7.59 -7.55 36.25
C GLY A 64 6.40 -6.61 36.05
N ARG A 65 5.33 -7.12 35.42
CA ARG A 65 4.13 -6.34 35.13
C ARG A 65 3.32 -6.08 36.39
N LEU A 66 2.89 -4.84 36.55
CA LEU A 66 2.06 -4.38 37.65
C LEU A 66 0.70 -3.91 37.12
N TYR A 67 -0.34 -4.24 37.88
CA TYR A 67 -1.72 -4.02 37.52
C TYR A 67 -2.39 -3.12 38.56
N LEU A 68 -3.08 -2.08 38.11
CA LEU A 68 -3.83 -1.16 38.92
C LEU A 68 -5.32 -1.52 38.89
N CYS A 69 -5.91 -1.86 40.04
CA CYS A 69 -7.34 -2.15 40.11
C CYS A 69 -8.18 -0.92 39.73
N LEU A 70 -9.17 -1.12 38.85
CA LEU A 70 -10.04 -0.04 38.35
C LEU A 70 -11.00 0.55 39.39
N ILE A 71 -11.21 -0.16 40.50
CA ILE A 71 -12.18 0.21 41.54
C ILE A 71 -11.47 0.86 42.72
N CYS A 72 -10.47 0.20 43.30
CA CYS A 72 -9.82 0.65 44.53
C CYS A 72 -8.41 1.24 44.33
N ASN A 73 -7.89 1.28 43.10
CA ASN A 73 -6.54 1.75 42.78
C ASN A 73 -5.40 1.00 43.51
N SER A 74 -5.64 -0.22 44.01
CA SER A 74 -4.57 -1.06 44.56
C SER A 74 -3.65 -1.57 43.45
N VAL A 75 -2.34 -1.66 43.73
CA VAL A 75 -1.36 -2.19 42.79
C VAL A 75 -1.02 -3.63 43.14
N SER A 76 -1.14 -4.52 42.17
CA SER A 76 -0.82 -5.94 42.32
C SER A 76 0.13 -6.39 41.20
N CYS A 77 1.13 -7.22 41.51
CA CYS A 77 1.85 -7.96 40.46
C CYS A 77 0.99 -9.13 39.97
N LEU A 78 1.38 -9.74 38.86
CA LEU A 78 0.64 -10.84 38.22
C LEU A 78 0.18 -11.91 39.23
N ASP A 79 1.10 -12.40 40.07
CA ASP A 79 0.82 -13.46 41.06
C ASP A 79 -0.17 -13.04 42.16
N HIS A 80 -0.26 -11.73 42.46
CA HIS A 80 -1.11 -11.19 43.52
C HIS A 80 -2.42 -10.58 42.99
N THR A 81 -2.66 -10.63 41.67
CA THR A 81 -3.95 -10.19 41.10
C THR A 81 -5.10 -11.09 41.54
N LEU A 82 -4.88 -12.41 41.56
CA LEU A 82 -5.88 -13.38 42.02
C LEU A 82 -6.16 -13.27 43.52
N LEU A 83 -5.11 -13.04 44.33
CA LEU A 83 -5.28 -12.83 45.77
C LEU A 83 -6.09 -11.56 46.06
N HIS A 84 -5.93 -10.51 45.26
CA HIS A 84 -6.71 -9.28 45.40
C HIS A 84 -8.21 -9.50 45.13
N ILE A 85 -8.57 -10.22 44.05
CA ILE A 85 -9.98 -10.54 43.76
C ILE A 85 -10.59 -11.44 44.84
N GLN A 86 -9.81 -12.37 45.39
CA GLN A 86 -10.29 -13.24 46.46
C GLN A 86 -10.59 -12.47 47.75
N SER A 87 -9.89 -11.37 48.01
CA SER A 87 -10.15 -10.50 49.16
C SER A 87 -11.23 -9.45 48.92
N GLU A 88 -11.41 -9.00 47.68
CA GLU A 88 -12.29 -7.88 47.31
C GLU A 88 -13.22 -8.31 46.17
N ASP A 89 -14.49 -8.54 46.48
CA ASP A 89 -15.47 -9.06 45.53
C ASP A 89 -15.83 -8.04 44.44
N GLY A 90 -15.84 -8.47 43.18
CA GLY A 90 -16.11 -7.64 42.00
C GLY A 90 -14.92 -6.82 41.47
N HIS A 91 -13.71 -6.98 42.02
CA HIS A 91 -12.48 -6.31 41.55
C HIS A 91 -11.79 -7.06 40.39
N ASP A 92 -12.56 -7.48 39.40
CA ASP A 92 -12.12 -8.41 38.34
C ASP A 92 -11.25 -7.77 37.25
N LEU A 93 -11.27 -6.44 37.15
CA LEU A 93 -10.58 -5.69 36.11
C LEU A 93 -9.49 -4.78 36.69
N ALA A 94 -8.34 -4.81 36.02
CA ALA A 94 -7.22 -3.95 36.31
C ALA A 94 -6.62 -3.36 35.03
N VAL A 95 -5.76 -2.36 35.18
CA VAL A 95 -5.02 -1.72 34.09
C VAL A 95 -3.55 -2.04 34.24
N ASP A 96 -2.92 -2.55 33.19
CA ASP A 96 -1.46 -2.67 33.10
C ASP A 96 -0.83 -1.28 33.19
N ILE A 97 -0.01 -1.04 34.22
CA ILE A 97 0.56 0.28 34.50
C ILE A 97 1.53 0.73 33.40
N GLU A 98 2.31 -0.20 32.83
CA GLU A 98 3.31 0.12 31.82
C GLU A 98 2.68 0.36 30.46
N ARG A 99 1.62 -0.38 30.14
CA ARG A 99 1.00 -0.38 28.80
C ARG A 99 -0.29 0.40 28.71
N ALA A 100 -0.93 0.73 29.84
CA ALA A 100 -2.29 1.26 29.90
C ALA A 100 -3.27 0.43 29.05
N GLU A 101 -3.24 -0.88 29.25
CA GLU A 101 -4.11 -1.88 28.61
C GLU A 101 -4.99 -2.52 29.70
N LEU A 102 -6.26 -2.84 29.37
CA LEU A 102 -7.15 -3.53 30.29
C LEU A 102 -6.75 -4.99 30.44
N TYR A 103 -6.81 -5.48 31.67
CA TYR A 103 -6.52 -6.84 32.04
C TYR A 103 -7.66 -7.39 32.91
N CYS A 104 -8.20 -8.54 32.53
CA CYS A 104 -9.15 -9.25 33.37
C CYS A 104 -8.38 -10.26 34.22
N CYS A 105 -8.39 -10.02 35.52
CA CYS A 105 -7.65 -10.82 36.47
C CYS A 105 -8.26 -12.25 36.59
N VAL A 106 -9.55 -12.42 36.30
CA VAL A 106 -10.23 -13.73 36.29
C VAL A 106 -9.93 -14.54 35.03
N CYS A 107 -9.99 -13.92 33.84
CA CYS A 107 -9.62 -14.60 32.59
C CYS A 107 -8.11 -14.79 32.43
N CYS A 108 -7.32 -14.08 33.25
CA CYS A 108 -5.87 -13.97 33.13
C CYS A 108 -5.42 -13.55 31.72
N ASP A 109 -6.19 -12.65 31.09
CA ASP A 109 -5.95 -12.22 29.71
C ASP A 109 -6.23 -10.72 29.56
N GLN A 110 -5.63 -10.13 28.52
CA GLN A 110 -5.91 -8.78 28.11
C GLN A 110 -7.32 -8.70 27.53
N VAL A 111 -8.05 -7.65 27.92
CA VAL A 111 -9.39 -7.40 27.40
C VAL A 111 -9.37 -6.11 26.61
N TYR A 112 -10.06 -6.09 25.49
CA TYR A 112 -10.13 -4.91 24.63
C TYR A 112 -11.49 -4.24 24.77
N ASP A 113 -11.47 -2.93 24.98
CA ASP A 113 -12.69 -2.15 25.13
C ASP A 113 -12.56 -0.79 24.41
N PRO A 114 -13.38 -0.53 23.37
CA PRO A 114 -13.30 0.72 22.61
C PRO A 114 -13.48 1.98 23.47
N ASP A 115 -14.26 1.91 24.55
CA ASP A 115 -14.50 3.07 25.42
C ASP A 115 -13.28 3.38 26.29
N PHE A 116 -12.59 2.36 26.80
CA PHE A 116 -11.33 2.54 27.50
C PHE A 116 -10.23 3.04 26.55
N ASP A 117 -10.14 2.47 25.35
CA ASP A 117 -9.17 2.89 24.33
C ASP A 117 -9.38 4.37 23.95
N LYS A 118 -10.63 4.84 23.82
CA LYS A 118 -10.93 6.28 23.63
C LYS A 118 -10.41 7.14 24.78
N VAL A 119 -10.55 6.69 26.02
CA VAL A 119 -10.06 7.43 27.20
C VAL A 119 -8.54 7.53 27.17
N VAL A 120 -7.84 6.44 26.83
CA VAL A 120 -6.38 6.45 26.70
C VAL A 120 -5.93 7.34 25.53
N MET A 121 -6.62 7.26 24.39
CA MET A 121 -6.34 8.06 23.20
C MET A 121 -6.73 9.53 23.32
N SER A 122 -7.61 9.89 24.25
CA SER A 122 -7.95 11.30 24.50
C SER A 122 -6.74 12.15 24.91
N LYS A 123 -5.65 11.52 25.38
CA LYS A 123 -4.37 12.18 25.65
C LYS A 123 -3.53 12.44 24.40
N HIS A 124 -3.81 11.74 23.29
CA HIS A 124 -3.12 11.87 22.00
C HIS A 124 -3.95 12.67 20.97
N ASN A 125 -5.28 12.66 21.09
CA ASN A 125 -6.22 13.24 20.12
C ASN A 125 -6.94 14.48 20.67
N MET A 126 -6.37 15.67 20.46
CA MET A 126 -7.11 16.93 20.35
C MET A 126 -7.01 17.38 18.89
N GLY A 127 -7.82 16.81 18.00
CA GLY A 127 -7.71 17.07 16.56
C GLY A 127 -8.84 16.50 15.69
N VAL A 128 -10.01 16.22 16.28
CA VAL A 128 -11.23 15.96 15.49
C VAL A 128 -12.11 17.20 15.64
N PRO A 129 -12.50 17.90 14.55
CA PRO A 129 -13.46 18.98 14.64
C PRO A 129 -14.75 18.43 15.24
N ARG A 130 -15.12 18.92 16.42
CA ARG A 130 -16.45 18.72 16.97
C ARG A 130 -17.42 19.48 16.07
N GLY A 131 -18.13 18.76 15.22
CA GLY A 131 -19.38 19.26 14.66
C GLY A 131 -20.30 19.64 15.80
N ASP A 132 -20.65 20.91 15.84
CA ASP A 132 -21.48 21.55 16.85
C ASP A 132 -22.79 20.78 17.05
N LYS A 133 -23.11 20.41 18.29
CA LYS A 133 -24.45 19.94 18.67
C LYS A 133 -24.81 20.47 20.05
N HIS A 134 -25.65 21.51 20.03
CA HIS A 134 -26.66 21.72 21.07
C HIS A 134 -27.77 20.67 20.92
N GLY A 135 -28.24 20.12 22.04
CA GLY A 135 -29.59 19.58 22.17
C GLY A 135 -29.70 18.05 22.31
N ASP A 136 -29.70 17.62 23.57
CA ASP A 136 -30.69 16.72 24.21
C ASP A 136 -30.88 15.26 23.76
N GLU A 137 -31.25 14.47 24.76
CA GLU A 137 -31.36 13.01 24.84
C GLU A 137 -32.30 12.35 23.82
N SER A 138 -31.94 11.14 23.36
CA SER A 138 -32.78 9.95 23.56
C SER A 138 -32.21 8.73 22.82
N ILE A 139 -32.28 7.61 23.54
CA ILE A 139 -32.04 6.24 23.11
C ILE A 139 -33.02 5.89 21.99
N GLY A 140 -32.50 5.33 20.90
CA GLY A 140 -33.31 4.86 19.78
C GLY A 140 -32.59 3.79 18.96
N GLU A 141 -32.90 2.53 19.26
CA GLU A 141 -32.57 1.36 18.46
C GLU A 141 -32.88 1.61 16.97
N ARG A 142 -31.89 1.41 16.10
CA ARG A 142 -32.14 1.15 14.68
C ARG A 142 -31.37 -0.07 14.23
N LEU A 143 -32.12 -1.17 14.25
CA LEU A 143 -31.89 -2.42 13.54
C LEU A 143 -31.38 -2.16 12.11
N VAL A 144 -30.11 -2.47 11.86
CA VAL A 144 -29.56 -2.57 10.51
C VAL A 144 -30.11 -3.85 9.87
N LYS A 145 -31.07 -3.68 8.95
CA LYS A 145 -31.54 -4.74 8.06
C LYS A 145 -30.36 -5.24 7.21
N ARG A 146 -29.89 -6.45 7.54
CA ARG A 146 -29.05 -7.28 6.67
C ARG A 146 -29.71 -7.45 5.30
N ARG A 147 -29.11 -6.94 4.22
CA ARG A 147 -29.34 -7.49 2.87
C ARG A 147 -28.33 -8.60 2.64
N ARG A 148 -28.82 -9.84 2.72
CA ARG A 148 -28.11 -11.03 2.23
C ARG A 148 -28.15 -11.02 0.70
N LEU A 149 -26.98 -11.18 0.09
CA LEU A 149 -26.84 -11.70 -1.27
C LEU A 149 -27.40 -13.12 -1.31
N GLY A 150 -28.41 -13.33 -2.15
CA GLY A 150 -28.97 -14.64 -2.45
C GLY A 150 -28.67 -15.02 -3.90
N LEU A 151 -27.98 -16.15 -4.07
CA LEU A 151 -27.96 -16.95 -5.29
C LEU A 151 -29.40 -17.23 -5.75
N GLY A 152 -29.68 -17.08 -7.05
CA GLY A 152 -30.94 -17.47 -7.67
C GLY A 152 -30.75 -17.73 -9.17
N VAL A 153 -31.00 -18.98 -9.55
CA VAL A 153 -31.01 -19.54 -10.92
C VAL A 153 -32.39 -19.29 -11.56
N ALA A 154 -32.43 -18.91 -12.84
CA ALA A 154 -33.45 -19.20 -13.88
C ALA A 154 -33.10 -18.33 -15.11
N GLU A 155 -32.67 -18.89 -16.26
CA GLU A 155 -33.52 -19.40 -17.35
C GLU A 155 -34.69 -18.49 -17.73
N GLU A 156 -34.54 -17.73 -18.81
CA GLU A 156 -35.57 -17.64 -19.86
C GLU A 156 -35.02 -17.06 -21.16
N LEU A 157 -35.40 -17.73 -22.26
CA LEU A 157 -35.05 -17.48 -23.65
C LEU A 157 -35.92 -16.35 -24.23
N VAL A 158 -35.33 -15.38 -24.94
CA VAL A 158 -35.97 -14.79 -26.13
C VAL A 158 -34.93 -14.41 -27.17
N ASP A 159 -35.18 -14.92 -28.38
CA ASP A 159 -34.43 -14.83 -29.63
C ASP A 159 -34.51 -13.42 -30.24
N LEU A 160 -33.37 -12.83 -30.61
CA LEU A 160 -33.33 -11.76 -31.61
C LEU A 160 -31.97 -11.72 -32.33
N LYS A 161 -31.92 -12.46 -33.44
CA LYS A 161 -30.86 -12.42 -34.46
C LYS A 161 -30.67 -11.00 -35.01
N LYS A 162 -29.44 -10.46 -34.93
CA LYS A 162 -28.87 -9.56 -35.95
C LYS A 162 -27.34 -9.53 -35.91
N SER A 163 -26.77 -10.23 -36.89
CA SER A 163 -25.45 -10.10 -37.53
C SER A 163 -24.43 -9.12 -36.94
N LYS A 164 -23.36 -9.67 -36.34
CA LYS A 164 -22.03 -9.05 -36.35
C LYS A 164 -20.98 -10.09 -36.76
N GLN A 165 -20.17 -9.68 -37.71
CA GLN A 165 -19.15 -10.43 -38.41
C GLN A 165 -18.00 -10.75 -37.46
N LEU A 166 -18.09 -11.89 -36.77
CA LEU A 166 -17.00 -12.45 -35.97
C LEU A 166 -16.02 -13.12 -36.94
N VAL A 167 -14.85 -12.51 -37.12
CA VAL A 167 -13.74 -13.11 -37.85
C VAL A 167 -13.30 -14.35 -37.08
N SER A 168 -13.61 -15.52 -37.64
CA SER A 168 -13.21 -16.83 -37.14
C SER A 168 -11.69 -16.96 -37.19
N MET A 169 -11.02 -16.74 -36.06
CA MET A 169 -9.60 -17.07 -35.83
C MET A 169 -9.42 -18.58 -35.60
N ARG A 170 -9.83 -19.38 -36.59
CA ARG A 170 -9.46 -20.79 -36.75
C ARG A 170 -8.61 -20.88 -38.00
N ASP A 171 -7.30 -20.71 -37.84
CA ASP A 171 -6.26 -21.66 -38.24
C ASP A 171 -4.87 -20.98 -38.15
N ARG A 172 -3.81 -21.75 -37.91
CA ARG A 172 -2.40 -21.34 -37.58
C ARG A 172 -2.01 -21.36 -36.10
N ARG A 173 -2.58 -22.27 -35.31
CA ARG A 173 -1.96 -22.68 -34.04
C ARG A 173 -0.98 -23.80 -34.31
N ASP A 174 0.23 -23.44 -34.71
CA ASP A 174 1.38 -24.28 -34.44
C ASP A 174 2.67 -23.46 -34.43
N LYS A 175 3.45 -23.61 -33.34
CA LYS A 175 4.83 -23.14 -33.11
C LYS A 175 5.05 -21.66 -32.76
N SER A 176 4.72 -21.29 -31.51
CA SER A 176 5.51 -20.27 -30.81
C SER A 176 5.49 -20.40 -29.30
N CYS A 177 6.67 -20.44 -28.70
CA CYS A 177 6.88 -20.55 -27.25
C CYS A 177 6.70 -19.24 -26.47
N TYR A 178 6.41 -18.11 -27.12
CA TYR A 178 6.34 -16.79 -26.46
C TYR A 178 4.90 -16.41 -26.04
N PRO A 179 4.72 -15.78 -24.86
CA PRO A 179 3.42 -15.27 -24.39
C PRO A 179 2.77 -14.24 -25.33
N LEU A 180 1.44 -14.18 -25.35
CA LEU A 180 0.67 -13.15 -26.08
C LEU A 180 0.92 -11.76 -25.47
N GLY A 181 0.99 -10.72 -26.30
CA GLY A 181 1.28 -9.34 -25.87
C GLY A 181 2.77 -9.01 -25.78
N LEU A 182 3.64 -10.04 -25.76
CA LEU A 182 5.09 -9.87 -25.72
C LEU A 182 5.61 -9.50 -27.11
N ARG A 183 5.68 -8.20 -27.39
CA ARG A 183 6.04 -7.61 -28.69
C ARG A 183 6.99 -6.43 -28.49
N GLY A 184 7.99 -6.28 -29.37
CA GLY A 184 8.97 -5.20 -29.26
C GLY A 184 8.38 -3.85 -29.68
N LEU A 185 8.93 -2.76 -29.18
CA LEU A 185 8.56 -1.40 -29.56
C LEU A 185 9.74 -0.72 -30.27
N ASN A 186 9.54 -0.26 -31.50
CA ASN A 186 10.60 0.41 -32.24
C ASN A 186 10.99 1.71 -31.54
N ASN A 187 12.30 1.94 -31.44
CA ASN A 187 12.82 3.21 -30.98
C ASN A 187 12.70 4.25 -32.11
N LEU A 188 11.95 5.32 -31.88
CA LEU A 188 11.70 6.40 -32.83
C LEU A 188 12.68 7.58 -32.65
N GLY A 189 13.85 7.34 -32.03
CA GLY A 189 14.88 8.32 -31.73
C GLY A 189 15.39 8.13 -30.30
N SER A 190 14.86 8.92 -29.37
CA SER A 190 15.19 8.90 -27.94
C SER A 190 14.05 8.32 -27.09
N THR A 191 13.31 7.34 -27.63
CA THR A 191 12.01 6.92 -27.06
C THR A 191 12.08 5.72 -26.10
N CYS A 192 13.27 5.29 -25.70
CA CYS A 192 13.43 4.14 -24.81
C CYS A 192 12.77 4.35 -23.43
N PHE A 193 12.75 5.59 -22.89
CA PHE A 193 12.00 5.92 -21.67
C PHE A 193 10.50 5.60 -21.82
N MET A 194 9.89 6.01 -22.94
CA MET A 194 8.50 5.74 -23.26
C MET A 194 8.27 4.24 -23.47
N ASN A 195 9.09 3.59 -24.28
CA ASN A 195 8.96 2.16 -24.58
C ASN A 195 9.03 1.32 -23.30
N SER A 196 9.97 1.65 -22.40
CA SER A 196 10.16 0.93 -21.15
C SER A 196 8.92 1.00 -20.24
N VAL A 197 8.32 2.18 -20.10
CA VAL A 197 7.11 2.39 -19.30
C VAL A 197 5.88 1.79 -19.97
N LEU A 198 5.73 1.92 -21.29
CA LEU A 198 4.64 1.29 -22.03
C LEU A 198 4.66 -0.22 -21.86
N GLN A 199 5.83 -0.87 -21.93
CA GLN A 199 5.94 -2.31 -21.65
C GLN A 199 5.45 -2.65 -20.23
N ALA A 200 5.78 -1.84 -19.21
CA ALA A 200 5.26 -2.06 -17.86
C ALA A 200 3.74 -1.89 -17.77
N LEU A 201 3.19 -0.82 -18.37
CA LEU A 201 1.75 -0.54 -18.37
C LEU A 201 0.93 -1.60 -19.12
N LEU A 202 1.42 -2.04 -20.30
CA LEU A 202 0.77 -3.05 -21.13
C LEU A 202 0.60 -4.40 -20.41
N HIS A 203 1.52 -4.69 -19.48
CA HIS A 203 1.55 -5.94 -18.74
C HIS A 203 0.99 -5.83 -17.31
N ALA A 204 0.49 -4.66 -16.90
CA ALA A 204 -0.24 -4.48 -15.65
C ALA A 204 -1.67 -5.06 -15.79
N PRO A 205 -2.04 -6.19 -15.14
CA PRO A 205 -3.27 -6.91 -15.47
C PRO A 205 -4.57 -6.10 -15.35
N PRO A 206 -4.80 -5.31 -14.29
CA PRO A 206 -6.01 -4.49 -14.17
C PRO A 206 -6.12 -3.42 -15.26
N PHE A 207 -5.00 -2.81 -15.62
CA PHE A 207 -4.93 -1.77 -16.65
C PHE A 207 -5.11 -2.37 -18.04
N ARG A 208 -4.43 -3.49 -18.32
CA ARG A 208 -4.57 -4.27 -19.55
C ARG A 208 -6.01 -4.73 -19.78
N ASN A 209 -6.63 -5.33 -18.76
CA ASN A 209 -7.98 -5.86 -18.89
C ASN A 209 -8.99 -4.75 -19.19
N TYR A 210 -8.79 -3.54 -18.65
CA TYR A 210 -9.65 -2.40 -18.95
C TYR A 210 -9.66 -2.03 -20.44
N PHE A 211 -8.49 -1.87 -21.07
CA PHE A 211 -8.42 -1.51 -22.49
C PHE A 211 -8.88 -2.67 -23.39
N LEU A 212 -8.44 -3.90 -23.11
CA LEU A 212 -8.86 -5.07 -23.91
C LEU A 212 -10.36 -5.40 -23.79
N SER A 213 -11.05 -4.94 -22.74
CA SER A 213 -12.50 -5.14 -22.56
C SER A 213 -13.34 -3.95 -23.06
N GLU A 214 -12.81 -3.14 -23.98
CA GLU A 214 -13.43 -1.89 -24.47
C GLU A 214 -13.78 -0.87 -23.37
N GLY A 215 -13.02 -0.84 -22.27
CA GLY A 215 -13.23 0.09 -21.16
C GLY A 215 -13.17 1.55 -21.61
N HIS A 216 -12.33 1.84 -22.60
CA HIS A 216 -12.32 3.11 -23.33
C HIS A 216 -12.71 2.90 -24.79
N ASN A 217 -14.00 2.85 -25.09
CA ASN A 217 -14.47 2.66 -26.46
C ASN A 217 -14.16 3.89 -27.35
N HIS A 218 -13.21 3.73 -28.28
CA HIS A 218 -12.74 4.77 -29.18
C HIS A 218 -13.86 5.39 -30.04
N GLU A 219 -14.83 4.60 -30.52
CA GLU A 219 -15.95 5.13 -31.32
C GLU A 219 -16.88 6.01 -30.49
N ALA A 220 -17.19 5.58 -29.27
CA ALA A 220 -18.00 6.34 -28.33
C ALA A 220 -17.28 7.61 -27.88
N CYS A 221 -15.96 7.54 -27.65
CA CYS A 221 -15.14 8.70 -27.30
C CYS A 221 -15.13 9.74 -28.44
N ARG A 222 -14.87 9.31 -29.68
CA ARG A 222 -14.86 10.18 -30.86
C ARG A 222 -16.20 10.90 -31.07
N ARG A 223 -17.32 10.22 -30.81
CA ARG A 223 -18.68 10.80 -30.88
C ARG A 223 -18.95 11.84 -29.80
N ARG A 224 -18.35 11.70 -28.61
CA ARG A 224 -18.59 12.59 -27.46
C ARG A 224 -17.69 13.82 -27.45
N SER A 225 -16.41 13.67 -27.79
CA SER A 225 -15.42 14.70 -27.51
C SER A 225 -15.21 15.70 -28.65
N GLY A 226 -15.60 15.41 -29.89
CA GLY A 226 -15.35 16.27 -31.07
C GLY A 226 -13.87 16.49 -31.42
N ASP A 227 -13.00 16.32 -30.43
CA ASP A 227 -11.55 16.31 -30.49
C ASP A 227 -11.04 15.06 -31.20
N ARG A 228 -10.10 15.25 -32.11
CA ARG A 228 -9.50 14.16 -32.90
C ARG A 228 -8.42 13.41 -32.11
N LEU A 229 -7.88 14.00 -31.04
CA LEU A 229 -6.75 13.45 -30.30
C LEU A 229 -7.19 12.99 -28.91
N CYS A 230 -6.87 11.74 -28.58
CA CYS A 230 -7.24 11.14 -27.31
C CYS A 230 -6.18 10.14 -26.87
N LEU A 231 -5.43 10.50 -25.83
CA LEU A 231 -4.38 9.63 -25.30
C LEU A 231 -4.93 8.24 -24.93
N SER A 232 -6.09 8.16 -24.26
CA SER A 232 -6.72 6.88 -23.92
C SER A 232 -7.14 6.06 -25.14
N CYS A 233 -7.55 6.70 -26.25
CA CYS A 233 -7.81 5.98 -27.50
C CYS A 233 -6.52 5.46 -28.13
N ASP A 234 -5.45 6.24 -28.08
CA ASP A 234 -4.17 5.81 -28.64
C ASP A 234 -3.56 4.68 -27.82
N ILE A 235 -3.71 4.72 -26.50
CA ILE A 235 -3.38 3.60 -25.61
C ILE A 235 -4.19 2.36 -26.00
N ASP A 236 -5.51 2.48 -26.23
CA ASP A 236 -6.36 1.37 -26.68
C ASP A 236 -5.88 0.75 -28.01
N VAL A 237 -5.46 1.59 -28.97
CA VAL A 237 -4.86 1.15 -30.23
C VAL A 237 -3.54 0.43 -30.00
N VAL A 238 -2.68 0.93 -29.10
CA VAL A 238 -1.43 0.25 -28.72
C VAL A 238 -1.75 -1.12 -28.11
N PHE A 239 -2.70 -1.22 -27.16
CA PHE A 239 -3.13 -2.51 -26.61
C PHE A 239 -3.60 -3.47 -27.70
N SER A 240 -4.48 -3.01 -28.59
CA SER A 240 -4.99 -3.82 -29.70
C SER A 240 -3.86 -4.33 -30.61
N ALA A 241 -2.88 -3.48 -30.92
CA ALA A 241 -1.73 -3.84 -31.75
C ALA A 241 -0.80 -4.86 -31.06
N MET A 242 -0.51 -4.67 -29.77
CA MET A 242 0.38 -5.53 -29.01
C MET A 242 -0.21 -6.92 -28.79
N PHE A 243 -1.53 -7.02 -28.61
CA PHE A 243 -2.25 -8.28 -28.39
C PHE A 243 -2.88 -8.87 -29.67
N SER A 244 -2.60 -8.30 -30.85
CA SER A 244 -3.09 -8.80 -32.16
C SER A 244 -2.53 -10.17 -32.57
N GLY A 245 -1.43 -10.61 -31.95
CA GLY A 245 -0.70 -11.83 -32.32
C GLY A 245 0.44 -11.61 -33.32
N ASP A 246 0.56 -10.41 -33.89
CA ASP A 246 1.72 -10.01 -34.68
C ASP A 246 2.96 -9.83 -33.77
N ARG A 247 4.13 -10.25 -34.28
CA ARG A 247 5.42 -10.23 -33.56
C ARG A 247 6.40 -9.21 -34.09
N ALA A 248 6.16 -8.65 -35.27
CA ALA A 248 7.03 -7.61 -35.79
C ALA A 248 7.06 -6.43 -34.81
N PRO A 249 8.20 -5.79 -34.50
CA PRO A 249 8.24 -4.64 -33.60
C PRO A 249 7.21 -3.56 -33.99
N TYR A 250 6.45 -3.07 -33.02
CA TYR A 250 5.42 -2.06 -33.23
C TYR A 250 5.97 -0.65 -33.07
N SER A 251 5.51 0.30 -33.89
CA SER A 251 5.92 1.71 -33.80
C SER A 251 4.77 2.55 -33.21
N PRO A 252 4.83 2.96 -31.93
CA PRO A 252 3.78 3.76 -31.28
C PRO A 252 3.84 5.25 -31.67
N ALA A 253 4.02 5.56 -32.96
CA ALA A 253 4.22 6.93 -33.44
C ALA A 253 3.02 7.85 -33.22
N HIS A 254 1.79 7.32 -33.42
CA HIS A 254 0.57 8.09 -33.20
C HIS A 254 0.36 8.41 -31.72
N PHE A 255 0.65 7.45 -30.84
CA PHE A 255 0.64 7.64 -29.39
C PHE A 255 1.67 8.69 -28.97
N LEU A 256 2.91 8.61 -29.45
CA LEU A 256 3.96 9.59 -29.16
C LEU A 256 3.52 11.01 -29.54
N TYR A 257 2.93 11.17 -30.73
CA TYR A 257 2.39 12.46 -31.18
C TYR A 257 1.27 12.96 -30.27
N SER A 258 0.30 12.13 -29.91
CA SER A 258 -0.77 12.55 -28.99
C SER A 258 -0.26 12.88 -27.59
N TRP A 259 0.75 12.17 -27.09
CA TRP A 259 1.38 12.45 -25.81
C TRP A 259 2.09 13.80 -25.82
N TRP A 260 2.84 14.12 -26.88
CA TRP A 260 3.48 15.43 -27.05
C TRP A 260 2.49 16.60 -27.05
N GLN A 261 1.30 16.41 -27.64
CA GLN A 261 0.25 17.43 -27.60
C GLN A 261 -0.31 17.64 -26.19
N HIS A 262 -0.33 16.59 -25.37
CA HIS A 262 -0.81 16.66 -24.00
C HIS A 262 0.25 17.24 -23.03
N SER A 263 1.51 16.86 -23.22
CA SER A 263 2.63 17.26 -22.36
C SER A 263 3.65 18.07 -23.17
N ALA A 264 3.25 19.26 -23.61
CA ALA A 264 4.05 20.13 -24.47
C ALA A 264 5.42 20.48 -23.86
N ASN A 265 5.54 20.54 -22.53
CA ASN A 265 6.81 20.81 -21.84
C ASN A 265 7.83 19.65 -21.99
N LEU A 266 7.35 18.42 -22.22
CA LEU A 266 8.15 17.21 -22.42
C LEU A 266 8.22 16.82 -23.90
N ALA A 267 7.61 17.61 -24.77
CA ALA A 267 7.55 17.36 -26.20
C ALA A 267 8.85 17.74 -26.90
N SER A 268 9.87 16.94 -26.69
CA SER A 268 11.15 17.05 -27.39
C SER A 268 11.62 15.71 -27.94
N TYR A 269 12.57 15.77 -28.89
CA TYR A 269 13.31 14.59 -29.36
C TYR A 269 14.44 14.20 -28.39
N GLU A 270 14.56 14.89 -27.26
CA GLU A 270 15.60 14.68 -26.26
C GLU A 270 15.23 13.49 -25.35
N GLN A 271 16.22 13.02 -24.59
CA GLN A 271 16.01 11.98 -23.60
C GLN A 271 15.23 12.55 -22.41
N GLN A 272 14.22 11.81 -21.94
CA GLN A 272 13.36 12.21 -20.84
C GLN A 272 13.41 11.17 -19.72
N ASP A 273 12.94 11.57 -18.53
CA ASP A 273 12.84 10.68 -17.39
C ASP A 273 11.64 9.71 -17.52
N ALA A 274 11.88 8.42 -17.28
CA ALA A 274 10.83 7.41 -17.38
C ALA A 274 9.74 7.56 -16.30
N HIS A 275 10.10 8.00 -15.10
CA HIS A 275 9.13 8.25 -14.02
C HIS A 275 8.24 9.44 -14.37
N GLU A 276 8.83 10.55 -14.86
CA GLU A 276 8.05 11.72 -15.29
C GLU A 276 7.08 11.38 -16.44
N PHE A 277 7.54 10.60 -17.43
CA PHE A 277 6.68 10.10 -18.49
C PHE A 277 5.52 9.24 -17.95
N PHE A 278 5.79 8.34 -16.99
CA PHE A 278 4.76 7.51 -16.36
C PHE A 278 3.67 8.36 -15.69
N ILE A 279 4.07 9.35 -14.89
CA ILE A 279 3.13 10.26 -14.20
C ILE A 279 2.31 11.06 -15.24
N SER A 280 2.98 11.64 -16.23
CA SER A 280 2.35 12.40 -17.32
C SER A 280 1.29 11.60 -18.08
N VAL A 281 1.53 10.31 -18.35
CA VAL A 281 0.53 9.44 -19.01
C VAL A 281 -0.69 9.21 -18.11
N LEU A 282 -0.49 8.96 -16.81
CA LEU A 282 -1.60 8.76 -15.88
C LEU A 282 -2.46 10.03 -15.71
N ASP A 283 -1.81 11.20 -15.64
CA ASP A 283 -2.48 12.50 -15.59
C ASP A 283 -3.31 12.75 -16.85
N GLY A 284 -2.75 12.44 -18.04
CA GLY A 284 -3.48 12.58 -19.30
C GLY A 284 -4.72 11.68 -19.42
N ILE A 285 -4.70 10.50 -18.80
CA ILE A 285 -5.89 9.64 -18.68
C ILE A 285 -6.90 10.28 -17.71
N HIS A 286 -6.43 10.78 -16.58
CA HIS A 286 -7.28 11.36 -15.53
C HIS A 286 -8.02 12.62 -16.02
N GLU A 287 -7.32 13.57 -16.61
CA GLU A 287 -7.90 14.85 -17.06
C GLU A 287 -9.06 14.66 -18.05
N LYS A 288 -8.95 13.65 -18.93
CA LYS A 288 -9.96 13.40 -19.96
C LYS A 288 -11.21 12.73 -19.40
N GLU A 289 -11.06 11.81 -18.44
CA GLU A 289 -12.19 11.13 -17.83
C GLU A 289 -12.97 12.03 -16.87
N ASP A 290 -12.30 12.96 -16.16
CA ASP A 290 -12.95 13.92 -15.26
C ASP A 290 -13.81 14.95 -16.02
N LYS A 291 -13.39 15.38 -17.21
CA LYS A 291 -14.21 16.24 -18.10
C LYS A 291 -15.48 15.54 -18.60
N SER A 292 -15.50 14.21 -18.69
CA SER A 292 -16.64 13.43 -19.22
C SER A 292 -17.73 13.09 -18.18
N ARG A 293 -17.40 13.14 -16.89
CA ARG A 293 -18.25 12.63 -15.78
C ARG A 293 -18.82 13.70 -14.85
N ASN A 294 -18.71 14.98 -15.22
CA ASN A 294 -19.20 16.09 -14.40
C ASN A 294 -20.74 16.09 -14.31
N ARG A 295 -21.31 15.43 -13.29
CA ARG A 295 -22.66 15.72 -12.76
C ARG A 295 -23.05 15.12 -11.39
N ASN A 296 -22.21 14.33 -10.71
CA ASN A 296 -22.51 13.86 -9.35
C ASN A 296 -21.22 13.50 -8.62
N ARG A 297 -20.72 14.34 -7.70
CA ARG A 297 -19.65 13.96 -6.76
C ARG A 297 -19.92 14.55 -5.37
N ASP A 298 -20.75 13.85 -4.61
CA ASP A 298 -20.73 13.87 -3.13
C ASP A 298 -19.79 12.79 -2.56
N SER A 299 -18.98 12.12 -3.40
CA SER A 299 -17.95 11.17 -2.98
C SER A 299 -16.59 11.58 -3.55
N GLY A 300 -15.65 11.97 -2.67
CA GLY A 300 -14.35 12.57 -3.01
C GLY A 300 -13.32 11.70 -3.74
N ASP A 301 -13.68 10.51 -4.23
CA ASP A 301 -12.75 9.58 -4.89
C ASP A 301 -12.95 9.54 -6.41
N CYS A 302 -11.88 9.83 -7.16
CA CYS A 302 -11.88 9.72 -8.63
C CYS A 302 -11.99 8.25 -9.08
N GLN A 303 -12.81 7.99 -10.10
CA GLN A 303 -13.11 6.64 -10.60
C GLN A 303 -12.44 6.35 -11.96
N CYS A 304 -11.41 7.11 -12.33
CA CYS A 304 -10.68 6.88 -13.58
C CYS A 304 -9.82 5.62 -13.51
N ILE A 305 -9.50 5.01 -14.65
CA ILE A 305 -8.70 3.77 -14.64
C ILE A 305 -7.32 3.97 -14.00
N ALA A 306 -6.69 5.13 -14.21
CA ALA A 306 -5.40 5.46 -13.58
C ALA A 306 -5.49 5.41 -12.05
N HIS A 307 -6.45 6.13 -11.45
CA HIS A 307 -6.62 6.13 -10.00
C HIS A 307 -7.15 4.80 -9.46
N ARG A 308 -8.03 4.09 -10.18
CA ARG A 308 -8.52 2.77 -9.73
C ARG A 308 -7.41 1.71 -9.65
N VAL A 309 -6.38 1.81 -10.51
CA VAL A 309 -5.31 0.82 -10.58
C VAL A 309 -4.11 1.23 -9.72
N PHE A 310 -3.66 2.48 -9.84
CA PHE A 310 -2.39 2.94 -9.28
C PHE A 310 -2.56 3.83 -8.04
N SER A 311 -3.76 4.37 -7.75
CA SER A 311 -3.91 5.28 -6.61
C SER A 311 -3.86 4.55 -5.27
N GLY A 312 -2.86 4.92 -4.47
CA GLY A 312 -2.81 4.68 -3.03
C GLY A 312 -3.20 5.94 -2.24
N LEU A 313 -3.22 5.79 -0.92
CA LEU A 313 -3.38 6.90 0.01
C LEU A 313 -2.30 6.81 1.07
N LEU A 314 -1.45 7.82 1.17
CA LEU A 314 -0.48 7.98 2.24
C LEU A 314 -1.12 8.70 3.43
N ARG A 315 -0.61 8.41 4.62
CA ARG A 315 -0.95 9.09 5.86
C ARG A 315 0.34 9.68 6.43
N SER A 316 0.36 11.00 6.60
CA SER A 316 1.44 11.74 7.24
C SER A 316 1.00 12.14 8.64
N ASP A 317 1.67 11.61 9.66
CA ASP A 317 1.44 11.96 11.05
C ASP A 317 2.56 12.88 11.55
N VAL A 318 2.19 14.04 12.09
CA VAL A 318 3.09 14.98 12.75
C VAL A 318 2.76 15.01 14.24
N THR A 319 3.65 14.45 15.05
CA THR A 319 3.48 14.33 16.51
C THR A 319 4.38 15.33 17.24
N CYS A 320 3.78 16.16 18.10
CA CYS A 320 4.51 17.08 18.97
C CYS A 320 5.32 16.32 20.02
N MET A 321 6.61 16.63 20.17
CA MET A 321 7.50 15.95 21.13
C MET A 321 7.25 16.35 22.60
N THR A 322 6.49 17.41 22.85
CA THR A 322 6.25 17.89 24.21
C THR A 322 4.95 17.34 24.79
N CYS A 323 3.84 17.44 24.05
CA CYS A 323 2.52 17.01 24.52
C CYS A 323 2.02 15.69 23.90
N GLY A 324 2.64 15.22 22.81
CA GLY A 324 2.22 14.00 22.11
C GLY A 324 1.00 14.17 21.20
N SER A 325 0.43 15.37 21.06
CA SER A 325 -0.65 15.59 20.10
C SER A 325 -0.19 15.33 18.67
N THR A 326 -1.02 14.65 17.89
CA THR A 326 -0.71 14.27 16.51
C THR A 326 -1.68 14.91 15.54
N SER A 327 -1.14 15.60 14.53
CA SER A 327 -1.88 16.07 13.36
C SER A 327 -1.70 15.08 12.21
N THR A 328 -2.78 14.71 11.53
CA THR A 328 -2.77 13.70 10.47
C THR A 328 -3.26 14.32 9.16
N THR A 329 -2.48 14.17 8.09
CA THR A 329 -2.88 14.52 6.72
C THR A 329 -2.89 13.28 5.83
N TYR A 330 -3.76 13.29 4.82
CA TYR A 330 -3.91 12.20 3.87
C TYR A 330 -3.55 12.67 2.47
N ASP A 331 -2.56 12.02 1.87
CA ASP A 331 -1.97 12.45 0.59
C ASP A 331 -2.18 11.33 -0.44
N PRO A 332 -3.04 11.52 -1.46
CA PRO A 332 -3.18 10.58 -2.56
C PRO A 332 -1.85 10.43 -3.32
N CYS A 333 -1.52 9.22 -3.73
CA CYS A 333 -0.33 8.96 -4.53
C CYS A 333 -0.62 7.94 -5.64
N VAL A 334 0.12 7.99 -6.75
CA VAL A 334 0.10 6.96 -7.82
C VAL A 334 1.39 6.13 -7.86
N ASP A 335 2.41 6.59 -7.15
CA ASP A 335 3.69 5.92 -6.93
C ASP A 335 4.22 6.23 -5.52
N ILE A 336 5.24 5.47 -5.10
CA ILE A 336 6.03 5.77 -3.91
C ILE A 336 7.49 5.90 -4.32
N SER A 337 8.02 7.12 -4.20
CA SER A 337 9.42 7.42 -4.48
C SER A 337 10.26 7.25 -3.21
N VAL A 338 11.15 6.26 -3.19
CA VAL A 338 11.98 5.90 -2.02
C VAL A 338 13.44 6.30 -2.21
N ASP A 339 14.04 6.72 -1.10
CA ASP A 339 15.46 7.07 -1.02
C ASP A 339 16.33 5.82 -0.80
N LEU A 340 17.49 5.76 -1.45
CA LEU A 340 18.47 4.72 -1.19
C LEU A 340 19.13 4.96 0.17
N ASP A 341 19.18 3.94 1.02
CA ASP A 341 19.87 4.05 2.29
C ASP A 341 21.39 4.18 2.06
N THR A 342 21.91 5.39 2.28
CA THR A 342 23.33 5.74 2.21
C THR A 342 24.00 5.84 3.57
N SER A 343 23.24 5.67 4.66
CA SER A 343 23.64 6.04 6.03
C SER A 343 24.80 5.21 6.62
N ASN A 344 25.15 4.07 6.02
CA ASN A 344 26.27 3.25 6.46
C ASN A 344 27.64 3.66 5.91
N PHE A 345 27.74 4.78 5.18
CA PHE A 345 29.01 5.27 4.65
C PHE A 345 29.15 6.78 4.87
N SER A 346 29.53 7.17 6.09
CA SER A 346 29.99 8.54 6.36
C SER A 346 31.25 8.84 5.51
N PRO A 347 31.32 10.00 4.82
CA PRO A 347 32.51 10.40 4.07
C PRO A 347 33.77 10.60 4.94
N THR A 348 33.61 10.61 6.26
CA THR A 348 34.69 10.84 7.23
C THR A 348 35.60 9.63 7.47
N ASP A 349 35.21 8.42 7.05
CA ASP A 349 36.00 7.21 7.30
C ASP A 349 37.09 6.95 6.24
N ILE A 350 37.22 7.81 5.23
CA ILE A 350 38.22 7.67 4.16
C ILE A 350 39.65 8.04 4.63
N VAL A 351 39.81 8.75 5.75
CA VAL A 351 41.13 9.29 6.12
C VAL A 351 41.98 8.33 6.97
N ASN A 352 41.42 7.39 7.74
CA ASN A 352 42.22 6.71 8.79
C ASN A 352 41.99 5.20 9.00
N LYS A 353 41.85 4.39 7.94
CA LYS A 353 42.07 2.93 8.09
C LYS A 353 42.59 2.27 6.81
N ARG A 354 43.89 2.00 6.76
CA ARG A 354 44.50 0.98 5.89
C ARG A 354 44.14 -0.41 6.42
N SER A 355 42.89 -0.81 6.26
CA SER A 355 42.44 -2.19 6.45
C SER A 355 41.82 -2.68 5.16
N LYS A 356 42.24 -3.86 4.70
CA LYS A 356 41.75 -4.55 3.50
C LYS A 356 40.21 -4.45 3.40
N PRO A 357 39.63 -4.28 2.21
CA PRO A 357 38.19 -4.22 2.05
C PRO A 357 37.62 -5.56 2.48
N ASN A 358 36.94 -5.60 3.62
CA ASN A 358 36.06 -6.71 3.95
C ASN A 358 34.86 -6.60 3.01
N GLU A 359 34.58 -7.63 2.23
CA GLU A 359 33.55 -7.71 1.18
C GLU A 359 32.09 -7.55 1.68
N ASN A 360 31.85 -7.20 2.94
CA ASN A 360 30.52 -6.95 3.48
C ASN A 360 30.20 -5.45 3.46
N SER A 361 30.27 -4.83 2.29
CA SER A 361 29.57 -3.57 2.05
C SER A 361 28.08 -3.84 2.25
N SER A 362 27.44 -3.19 3.23
CA SER A 362 26.03 -3.41 3.52
C SER A 362 25.19 -3.16 2.26
N ILE A 363 24.67 -4.24 1.66
CA ILE A 363 23.87 -4.19 0.44
C ILE A 363 22.58 -3.42 0.75
N SER A 364 22.26 -2.39 -0.03
CA SER A 364 20.98 -1.68 0.09
C SER A 364 19.86 -2.64 -0.33
N THR A 365 18.79 -2.70 0.46
CA THR A 365 17.62 -3.54 0.17
C THR A 365 16.36 -2.70 0.03
N LEU A 366 15.41 -3.14 -0.79
CA LEU A 366 14.13 -2.45 -0.96
C LEU A 366 13.35 -2.35 0.35
N LEU A 367 13.40 -3.40 1.18
CA LEU A 367 12.78 -3.40 2.51
C LEU A 367 13.39 -2.30 3.38
N GLY A 368 14.73 -2.16 3.38
CA GLY A 368 15.40 -1.06 4.08
C GLY A 368 15.01 0.32 3.57
N CYS A 369 14.77 0.48 2.26
CA CYS A 369 14.27 1.73 1.69
C CYS A 369 12.83 2.04 2.13
N LEU A 370 11.95 1.04 2.21
CA LEU A 370 10.58 1.18 2.69
C LEU A 370 10.52 1.44 4.20
N ASP A 371 11.41 0.78 4.96
CA ASP A 371 11.61 1.04 6.38
C ASP A 371 12.05 2.50 6.59
N LEU A 372 13.00 2.99 5.79
CA LEU A 372 13.44 4.39 5.83
C LEU A 372 12.30 5.36 5.48
N PHE A 373 11.53 5.07 4.43
CA PHE A 373 10.39 5.88 3.99
C PHE A 373 9.32 5.99 5.09
N THR A 374 9.04 4.90 5.79
CA THR A 374 8.05 4.85 6.87
C THR A 374 8.65 5.14 8.25
N ARG A 375 9.95 5.42 8.34
CA ARG A 375 10.62 5.71 9.60
C ARG A 375 10.15 7.05 10.12
N GLN A 376 10.01 7.10 11.44
CA GLN A 376 9.74 8.33 12.14
C GLN A 376 10.98 9.24 12.11
N GLU A 377 10.83 10.49 11.66
CA GLU A 377 11.91 11.48 11.51
C GLU A 377 11.65 12.73 12.34
N LYS A 378 12.67 13.20 13.08
CA LYS A 378 12.58 14.46 13.82
C LYS A 378 12.76 15.62 12.84
N LEU A 379 11.82 16.55 12.82
CA LEU A 379 11.95 17.77 12.02
C LEU A 379 13.10 18.62 12.59
N GLY A 380 13.90 19.22 11.70
CA GLY A 380 15.08 20.00 12.09
C GLY A 380 14.72 21.20 12.98
N SER A 381 15.72 21.76 13.68
CA SER A 381 15.52 22.91 14.59
C SER A 381 14.92 24.15 13.93
N GLU A 382 15.12 24.30 12.62
CA GLU A 382 14.57 25.37 11.77
C GLU A 382 13.13 25.09 11.29
N GLN A 383 12.64 23.85 11.44
CA GLN A 383 11.34 23.38 10.95
C GLN A 383 10.37 23.08 12.10
N LYS A 384 10.43 23.87 13.19
CA LYS A 384 9.47 23.76 14.29
C LYS A 384 8.07 24.02 13.77
N LEU A 385 7.09 23.29 14.32
CA LEU A 385 5.69 23.45 13.94
C LEU A 385 4.90 24.01 15.12
N PHE A 386 3.92 24.87 14.81
CA PHE A 386 3.02 25.42 15.82
C PHE A 386 2.13 24.30 16.35
N CYS A 387 2.21 24.05 17.66
CA CYS A 387 1.37 23.07 18.31
C CYS A 387 0.13 23.77 18.89
N GLU A 388 -1.06 23.45 18.39
CA GLU A 388 -2.33 24.01 18.89
C GLU A 388 -2.59 23.68 20.37
N THR A 389 -2.10 22.54 20.85
CA THR A 389 -2.26 22.15 22.26
C THR A 389 -1.31 22.93 23.18
N CYS A 390 -0.09 23.23 22.73
CA CYS A 390 0.91 23.96 23.51
C CYS A 390 0.87 25.48 23.27
N GLN A 391 0.17 25.93 22.22
CA GLN A 391 0.12 27.32 21.76
C GLN A 391 1.52 27.93 21.50
N GLU A 392 2.48 27.11 21.05
CA GLU A 392 3.86 27.53 20.79
C GLU A 392 4.50 26.65 19.71
N MET A 393 5.58 27.14 19.09
CA MET A 393 6.43 26.38 18.17
C MET A 393 7.18 25.28 18.92
N ARG A 394 6.94 24.02 18.54
CA ARG A 394 7.54 22.85 19.19
C ARG A 394 8.34 22.01 18.20
N ASP A 395 9.29 21.29 18.78
CA ASP A 395 9.93 20.17 18.09
C ASP A 395 8.86 19.10 17.83
N SER A 396 8.76 18.68 16.58
CA SER A 396 7.78 17.72 16.12
C SER A 396 8.48 16.62 15.34
N VAL A 397 7.81 15.47 15.30
CA VAL A 397 8.31 14.29 14.63
C VAL A 397 7.30 13.89 13.57
N LYS A 398 7.77 13.70 12.34
CA LYS A 398 6.94 13.33 11.20
C LYS A 398 7.11 11.84 10.91
N GLN A 399 6.05 11.16 10.52
CA GLN A 399 6.09 9.79 10.03
C GLN A 399 5.13 9.61 8.86
N MET A 400 5.61 8.99 7.79
CA MET A 400 4.76 8.55 6.67
C MET A 400 4.33 7.10 6.88
N SER A 401 3.11 6.77 6.47
CA SER A 401 2.61 5.40 6.43
C SER A 401 1.62 5.23 5.28
N ILE A 402 1.31 3.98 4.93
CA ILE A 402 0.40 3.68 3.82
C ILE A 402 -0.99 3.39 4.39
N ARG A 403 -1.98 4.21 4.07
CA ARG A 403 -3.38 4.04 4.52
C ARG A 403 -4.16 3.14 3.57
N ARG A 404 -3.99 3.30 2.26
CA ARG A 404 -4.64 2.50 1.21
C ARG A 404 -3.60 2.07 0.19
N LEU A 405 -3.52 0.77 -0.07
CA LEU A 405 -2.66 0.19 -1.11
C LEU A 405 -3.36 0.21 -2.47
N PRO A 406 -2.63 0.44 -3.58
CA PRO A 406 -3.18 0.34 -4.93
C PRO A 406 -3.31 -1.13 -5.38
N LEU A 407 -3.97 -1.37 -6.53
CA LEU A 407 -3.98 -2.69 -7.16
C LEU A 407 -2.62 -3.02 -7.78
N VAL A 408 -1.96 -2.00 -8.33
CA VAL A 408 -0.60 -2.03 -8.85
C VAL A 408 0.22 -0.98 -8.14
N LEU A 409 1.19 -1.43 -7.35
CA LEU A 409 2.14 -0.59 -6.64
C LEU A 409 3.33 -0.25 -7.55
N CYS A 410 3.52 1.05 -7.80
CA CYS A 410 4.69 1.59 -8.49
C CYS A 410 5.69 2.14 -7.46
N LEU A 411 6.90 1.58 -7.45
CA LEU A 411 8.00 2.05 -6.61
C LEU A 411 9.07 2.69 -7.49
N HIS A 412 9.42 3.93 -7.19
CA HIS A 412 10.46 4.67 -7.89
C HIS A 412 11.67 4.85 -6.96
N ILE A 413 12.86 4.51 -7.44
CA ILE A 413 14.10 4.64 -6.67
C ILE A 413 14.78 5.95 -7.02
N LYS A 414 14.88 6.86 -6.05
CA LYS A 414 15.60 8.12 -6.21
C LYS A 414 17.11 7.88 -6.29
N ARG A 415 17.63 7.82 -7.52
CA ARG A 415 19.05 7.53 -7.80
C ARG A 415 19.89 8.79 -8.05
N PHE A 416 19.50 9.94 -7.51
CA PHE A 416 20.24 11.18 -7.69
C PHE A 416 20.53 11.85 -6.35
N GLU A 417 21.78 12.24 -6.15
CA GLU A 417 22.21 13.09 -5.05
C GLU A 417 22.59 14.45 -5.63
N HIS A 418 22.00 15.52 -5.10
CA HIS A 418 22.43 16.88 -5.41
C HIS A 418 23.45 17.32 -4.35
N SER A 419 24.69 17.61 -4.76
CA SER A 419 25.67 18.20 -3.84
C SER A 419 25.57 19.73 -3.92
N PRO A 420 25.00 20.41 -2.89
CA PRO A 420 24.91 21.87 -2.91
C PRO A 420 26.29 22.54 -2.92
N VAL A 421 27.31 21.85 -2.40
CA VAL A 421 28.70 22.34 -2.34
C VAL A 421 29.37 22.33 -3.71
N ARG A 422 29.07 21.33 -4.55
CA ARG A 422 29.70 21.18 -5.88
C ARG A 422 28.82 21.66 -7.03
N LYS A 423 27.55 22.02 -6.77
CA LYS A 423 26.52 22.29 -7.80
C LYS A 423 26.45 21.19 -8.88
N MET A 424 26.77 19.96 -8.50
CA MET A 424 26.77 18.80 -9.38
C MET A 424 25.79 17.77 -8.83
N SER A 425 24.94 17.26 -9.71
CA SER A 425 24.10 16.10 -9.44
C SER A 425 24.87 14.84 -9.85
N ARG A 426 24.80 13.80 -9.03
CA ARG A 426 25.49 12.52 -9.28
C ARG A 426 24.49 11.37 -9.25
N LYS A 427 24.60 10.47 -10.22
CA LYS A 427 23.84 9.22 -10.23
C LYS A 427 24.35 8.26 -9.14
N ILE A 428 23.42 7.62 -8.44
CA ILE A 428 23.67 6.58 -7.46
C ILE A 428 23.52 5.23 -8.16
N ASP A 429 24.63 4.74 -8.70
CA ASP A 429 24.73 3.44 -9.38
C ASP A 429 24.85 2.24 -8.40
N ARG A 430 24.45 2.44 -7.14
CA ARG A 430 24.50 1.38 -6.12
C ARG A 430 23.48 0.29 -6.43
N TYR A 431 23.92 -0.94 -6.24
CA TYR A 431 23.06 -2.10 -6.34
C TYR A 431 21.96 -2.07 -5.25
N LEU A 432 20.72 -2.38 -5.64
CA LEU A 432 19.57 -2.49 -4.75
C LEU A 432 19.01 -3.90 -4.87
N GLN A 433 19.01 -4.65 -3.78
CA GLN A 433 18.36 -5.95 -3.73
C GLN A 433 16.86 -5.78 -3.50
N PHE A 434 16.04 -6.40 -4.34
CA PHE A 434 14.57 -6.37 -4.21
C PHE A 434 13.98 -7.79 -4.25
N PRO A 435 12.92 -8.07 -3.46
CA PRO A 435 12.27 -9.36 -3.47
C PRO A 435 11.28 -9.48 -4.64
N PHE A 436 10.99 -10.69 -5.11
CA PHE A 436 9.97 -10.89 -6.13
C PHE A 436 8.55 -10.91 -5.57
N SER A 437 8.42 -11.28 -4.30
CA SER A 437 7.17 -11.20 -3.52
C SER A 437 7.38 -10.21 -2.39
N LEU A 438 6.50 -9.21 -2.26
CA LEU A 438 6.62 -8.11 -1.33
C LEU A 438 5.41 -8.07 -0.39
N ASP A 439 5.65 -8.16 0.91
CA ASP A 439 4.64 -7.95 1.94
C ASP A 439 4.64 -6.48 2.37
N MET A 440 3.53 -5.78 2.14
CA MET A 440 3.36 -4.38 2.50
C MET A 440 2.75 -4.17 3.90
N THR A 441 2.38 -5.25 4.60
CA THR A 441 1.76 -5.20 5.94
C THR A 441 2.53 -4.33 6.93
N PRO A 442 3.88 -4.41 7.05
CA PRO A 442 4.63 -3.61 8.02
C PRO A 442 4.53 -2.10 7.81
N TYR A 443 4.26 -1.67 6.58
CA TYR A 443 4.26 -0.28 6.14
C TYR A 443 2.87 0.38 6.22
N LEU A 444 1.85 -0.40 6.55
CA LEU A 444 0.48 0.10 6.71
C LEU A 444 0.34 0.98 7.95
N SER A 445 -0.50 2.01 7.84
CA SER A 445 -0.83 2.90 8.96
C SER A 445 -1.35 2.13 10.16
N SER A 446 -2.20 1.11 9.95
CA SER A 446 -2.73 0.30 11.05
C SER A 446 -1.66 -0.52 11.76
N SER A 447 -0.76 -1.16 11.02
CA SER A 447 0.39 -1.88 11.58
C SER A 447 1.32 -0.94 12.37
N ILE A 448 1.66 0.22 11.81
CA ILE A 448 2.54 1.21 12.45
C ILE A 448 1.89 1.76 13.73
N VAL A 449 0.62 2.15 13.67
CA VAL A 449 -0.16 2.64 14.81
C VAL A 449 -0.29 1.56 15.87
N ARG A 450 -0.60 0.31 15.50
CA ARG A 450 -0.66 -0.82 16.43
C ARG A 450 0.67 -1.10 17.12
N ASN A 451 1.79 -1.06 16.38
CA ASN A 451 3.11 -1.22 16.97
C ASN A 451 3.45 -0.09 17.95
N ARG A 452 2.99 1.13 17.65
CA ARG A 452 3.24 2.31 18.48
C ARG A 452 2.37 2.33 19.75
N PHE A 453 1.09 1.99 19.61
CA PHE A 453 0.07 2.18 20.63
C PHE A 453 -0.51 0.85 21.16
N GLY A 454 0.10 -0.30 20.87
CA GLY A 454 -0.39 -1.61 21.31
C GLY A 454 -1.63 -2.09 20.55
N ASN A 455 -2.20 -3.21 21.01
CA ASN A 455 -3.35 -3.90 20.37
C ASN A 455 -4.70 -3.16 20.55
N ARG A 456 -4.68 -1.85 20.80
CA ARG A 456 -5.90 -1.06 21.05
C ARG A 456 -6.80 -1.09 19.82
N ILE A 457 -8.11 -1.19 20.04
CA ILE A 457 -9.10 -1.20 18.97
C ILE A 457 -9.22 0.24 18.47
N PHE A 458 -8.37 0.60 17.52
CA PHE A 458 -8.65 1.74 16.67
C PHE A 458 -9.81 1.34 15.79
N SER A 459 -10.95 2.01 15.94
CA SER A 459 -11.95 2.09 14.87
C SER A 459 -11.33 2.89 13.72
N VAL A 460 -10.31 2.31 13.10
CA VAL A 460 -9.87 2.67 11.76
C VAL A 460 -11.03 2.25 10.87
N GLU A 461 -11.72 3.23 10.30
CA GLU A 461 -12.86 2.96 9.42
C GLU A 461 -12.43 1.94 8.34
N GLY A 462 -13.12 0.80 8.30
CA GLY A 462 -12.86 -0.31 7.37
C GLY A 462 -12.43 -1.59 8.08
N ASP A 463 -13.20 -2.65 7.89
CA ASP A 463 -12.92 -4.02 8.33
C ASP A 463 -11.53 -4.45 7.79
N GLU A 464 -10.51 -4.54 8.65
CA GLU A 464 -9.12 -4.84 8.26
C GLU A 464 -8.91 -6.29 7.79
N SER A 465 -9.92 -7.14 7.94
CA SER A 465 -9.80 -8.58 7.73
C SER A 465 -9.63 -9.01 6.27
N ASP A 466 -9.82 -8.10 5.30
CA ASP A 466 -9.80 -8.40 3.86
C ASP A 466 -8.76 -7.58 3.04
N ILE A 467 -7.84 -6.83 3.67
CA ILE A 467 -6.87 -6.02 2.92
C ILE A 467 -5.75 -6.91 2.38
N ILE A 468 -5.65 -7.03 1.06
CA ILE A 468 -4.55 -7.75 0.38
C ILE A 468 -3.28 -6.91 0.47
N THR A 469 -2.28 -7.43 1.19
CA THR A 469 -0.99 -6.77 1.42
C THR A 469 0.17 -7.45 0.70
N ASP A 470 -0.05 -8.64 0.16
CA ASP A 470 0.93 -9.39 -0.63
C ASP A 470 0.93 -8.93 -2.09
N PHE A 471 2.10 -8.59 -2.59
CA PHE A 471 2.33 -8.24 -3.98
C PHE A 471 3.37 -9.13 -4.65
N GLU A 472 3.24 -9.31 -5.96
CA GLU A 472 4.22 -9.99 -6.81
C GLU A 472 4.75 -9.01 -7.86
N ILE A 473 6.05 -9.00 -8.08
CA ILE A 473 6.69 -8.19 -9.10
C ILE A 473 6.36 -8.75 -10.48
N PHE A 474 6.04 -7.86 -11.42
CA PHE A 474 5.81 -8.25 -12.82
C PHE A 474 6.60 -7.41 -13.83
N ALA A 475 7.07 -6.22 -13.45
CA ALA A 475 7.93 -5.41 -14.31
C ALA A 475 9.01 -4.66 -13.50
N VAL A 476 10.21 -4.58 -14.07
CA VAL A 476 11.34 -3.78 -13.55
C VAL A 476 11.88 -2.92 -14.69
N VAL A 477 11.85 -1.61 -14.53
CA VAL A 477 12.49 -0.66 -15.46
C VAL A 477 13.86 -0.34 -14.91
N THR A 478 14.88 -0.40 -15.78
CA THR A 478 16.28 -0.16 -15.44
C THR A 478 16.85 0.95 -16.29
N HIS A 479 17.84 1.67 -15.77
CA HIS A 479 18.48 2.77 -16.46
C HIS A 479 20.01 2.62 -16.46
N SER A 480 20.60 2.43 -17.64
CA SER A 480 22.05 2.42 -17.84
C SER A 480 22.52 3.75 -18.43
N GLY A 481 23.58 4.35 -17.88
CA GLY A 481 24.08 5.65 -18.32
C GLY A 481 24.24 6.65 -17.18
N THR A 482 24.49 7.92 -17.54
CA THR A 482 24.62 9.07 -16.62
C THR A 482 23.25 9.71 -16.35
N LEU A 483 23.19 10.82 -15.61
CA LEU A 483 21.92 11.55 -15.38
C LEU A 483 21.41 12.26 -16.63
N GLU A 484 22.31 12.70 -17.51
CA GLU A 484 21.97 13.49 -18.71
C GLU A 484 21.81 12.60 -19.94
N SER A 485 22.40 11.40 -19.94
CA SER A 485 22.24 10.47 -21.04
C SER A 485 22.29 9.02 -20.61
N GLY A 486 21.36 8.23 -21.12
CA GLY A 486 21.33 6.80 -20.87
C GLY A 486 20.32 6.06 -21.73
N HIS A 487 19.98 4.86 -21.29
CA HIS A 487 19.09 3.93 -21.97
C HIS A 487 18.22 3.19 -20.97
N TYR A 488 16.93 3.12 -21.28
CA TYR A 488 15.94 2.44 -20.46
C TYR A 488 15.57 1.09 -21.04
N VAL A 489 15.48 0.09 -20.17
CA VAL A 489 15.11 -1.28 -20.53
C VAL A 489 14.13 -1.83 -19.48
N THR A 490 13.15 -2.60 -19.92
CA THR A 490 12.17 -3.24 -19.02
C THR A 490 12.35 -4.74 -18.97
N TYR A 491 12.44 -5.31 -17.78
CA TYR A 491 12.33 -6.73 -17.52
C TYR A 491 10.91 -7.07 -17.13
N LEU A 492 10.26 -7.97 -17.87
CA LEU A 492 8.88 -8.42 -17.63
C LEU A 492 8.87 -9.87 -17.12
N ARG A 493 8.06 -10.14 -16.10
CA ARG A 493 7.84 -11.49 -15.58
C ARG A 493 6.49 -12.02 -16.04
N LEU A 494 6.49 -12.99 -16.94
CA LEU A 494 5.29 -13.63 -17.49
C LEU A 494 5.42 -15.15 -17.38
N ARG A 495 4.42 -15.84 -16.83
CA ARG A 495 4.43 -17.31 -16.62
C ARG A 495 5.71 -17.79 -15.91
N ASN A 496 6.12 -17.08 -14.86
CA ASN A 496 7.36 -17.32 -14.10
C ASN A 496 8.66 -17.31 -14.93
N ARG A 497 8.66 -16.70 -16.11
CA ARG A 497 9.86 -16.45 -16.92
C ARG A 497 10.08 -14.97 -17.09
N TRP A 498 11.34 -14.57 -17.21
CA TRP A 498 11.71 -13.18 -17.40
C TRP A 498 12.09 -12.88 -18.84
N TYR A 499 11.64 -11.71 -19.31
CA TYR A 499 11.91 -11.22 -20.64
C TYR A 499 12.47 -9.81 -20.56
N LYS A 500 13.68 -9.61 -21.08
CA LYS A 500 14.28 -8.29 -21.28
C LYS A 500 13.72 -7.69 -22.56
N CYS A 501 12.98 -6.60 -22.42
CA CYS A 501 12.41 -5.78 -23.49
C CYS A 501 13.29 -4.55 -23.69
N ASP A 502 14.10 -4.60 -24.74
CA ASP A 502 15.09 -3.58 -25.13
C ASP A 502 14.65 -3.00 -26.47
N ASP A 503 13.74 -2.01 -26.41
CA ASP A 503 13.02 -1.47 -27.56
C ASP A 503 12.41 -2.59 -28.44
N ALA A 504 12.93 -2.74 -29.66
CA ALA A 504 12.43 -3.70 -30.65
C ALA A 504 12.80 -5.15 -30.29
N TRP A 505 13.77 -5.35 -29.42
CA TRP A 505 14.36 -6.64 -29.11
C TRP A 505 13.79 -7.21 -27.81
N ILE A 506 13.28 -8.43 -27.88
CA ILE A 506 12.84 -9.18 -26.70
C ILE A 506 13.67 -10.43 -26.57
N THR A 507 14.22 -10.63 -25.37
CA THR A 507 15.06 -11.80 -25.05
C THR A 507 14.62 -12.40 -23.73
N GLU A 508 14.53 -13.73 -23.66
CA GLU A 508 14.32 -14.44 -22.40
C GLU A 508 15.62 -14.38 -21.58
N VAL A 509 15.51 -14.13 -20.27
CA VAL A 509 16.65 -13.98 -19.36
C VAL A 509 16.39 -14.70 -18.04
N ASP A 510 17.47 -15.09 -17.37
CA ASP A 510 17.39 -15.74 -16.07
C ASP A 510 17.07 -14.74 -14.94
N GLU A 511 16.50 -15.25 -13.85
CA GLU A 511 16.12 -14.41 -12.70
C GLU A 511 17.31 -13.69 -12.07
N GLU A 512 18.49 -14.31 -12.11
CA GLU A 512 19.74 -13.78 -11.54
C GLU A 512 20.16 -12.49 -12.24
N ILE A 513 19.95 -12.38 -13.56
CA ILE A 513 20.23 -11.18 -14.34
C ILE A 513 19.32 -10.05 -13.89
N VAL A 514 18.04 -10.35 -13.67
CA VAL A 514 17.05 -9.36 -13.23
C VAL A 514 17.37 -8.89 -11.81
N ARG A 515 17.71 -9.82 -10.90
CA ARG A 515 18.14 -9.47 -9.54
C ARG A 515 19.35 -8.56 -9.56
N ALA A 516 20.36 -8.88 -10.37
CA ALA A 516 21.60 -8.11 -10.53
C ALA A 516 21.42 -6.72 -11.21
N SER A 517 20.23 -6.42 -11.73
CA SER A 517 19.98 -5.20 -12.50
C SER A 517 19.85 -3.94 -11.64
N GLN A 518 20.21 -2.79 -12.21
CA GLN A 518 20.03 -1.48 -11.57
C GLN A 518 18.61 -0.98 -11.77
N CYS A 519 17.70 -1.43 -10.90
CA CYS A 519 16.29 -1.04 -10.94
C CYS A 519 16.10 0.47 -10.72
N TYR A 520 15.36 1.11 -11.61
CA TYR A 520 14.94 2.51 -11.52
C TYR A 520 13.48 2.61 -11.06
N MET A 521 12.59 1.83 -11.69
CA MET A 521 11.20 1.68 -11.27
C MET A 521 10.85 0.19 -11.15
N MET A 522 9.97 -0.15 -10.21
CA MET A 522 9.48 -1.52 -10.01
C MET A 522 7.96 -1.50 -9.92
N PHE A 523 7.33 -2.44 -10.62
CA PHE A 523 5.89 -2.59 -10.63
C PHE A 523 5.50 -3.93 -10.01
N TYR A 524 4.72 -3.81 -8.95
CA TYR A 524 4.21 -4.89 -8.14
C TYR A 524 2.69 -4.92 -8.29
N VAL A 525 2.10 -6.10 -8.47
CA VAL A 525 0.63 -6.26 -8.53
C VAL A 525 0.17 -7.12 -7.35
N GLN A 526 -1.01 -6.86 -6.81
CA GLN A 526 -1.58 -7.69 -5.74
C GLN A 526 -1.58 -9.16 -6.15
N LYS A 527 -1.11 -10.04 -5.25
CA LYS A 527 -0.83 -11.45 -5.53
C LYS A 527 -2.02 -12.22 -6.11
N MET A 528 -3.22 -11.94 -5.62
CA MET A 528 -4.48 -12.51 -6.13
C MET A 528 -4.71 -12.21 -7.61
N LEU A 529 -4.37 -10.99 -8.05
CA LEU A 529 -4.52 -10.55 -9.44
C LEU A 529 -3.40 -11.12 -10.32
N TYR A 530 -2.20 -11.29 -9.78
CA TYR A 530 -1.09 -11.97 -10.48
C TYR A 530 -1.47 -13.41 -10.84
N GLN A 531 -1.95 -14.18 -9.84
CA GLN A 531 -2.34 -15.58 -10.02
C GLN A 531 -3.47 -15.72 -11.04
N LYS A 532 -4.51 -14.89 -10.92
CA LYS A 532 -5.63 -14.90 -11.87
C LYS A 532 -5.18 -14.58 -13.29
N ALA A 533 -4.28 -13.61 -13.47
CA ALA A 533 -3.75 -13.26 -14.79
C ALA A 533 -2.95 -14.40 -15.43
N ASP A 534 -2.21 -15.19 -14.62
CA ASP A 534 -1.48 -16.36 -15.11
C ASP A 534 -2.40 -17.54 -15.43
N GLU A 535 -3.49 -17.71 -14.68
CA GLU A 535 -4.57 -18.68 -14.95
C GLU A 535 -5.34 -18.36 -16.24
N ASP A 536 -5.71 -17.09 -16.45
CA ASP A 536 -6.38 -16.63 -17.69
C ASP A 536 -5.47 -16.79 -18.92
N LEU A 537 -4.15 -16.72 -18.74
CA LEU A 537 -3.15 -16.98 -19.79
C LEU A 537 -2.88 -18.47 -20.02
N SER A 538 -3.16 -19.35 -19.04
CA SER A 538 -2.90 -20.80 -19.12
C SER A 538 -4.14 -21.63 -19.47
N SER A 539 -5.35 -21.09 -19.27
CA SER A 539 -6.62 -21.71 -19.65
C SER A 539 -6.92 -21.58 -21.15
N LEU A 540 -6.10 -22.24 -21.97
CA LEU A 540 -6.51 -22.73 -23.29
C LEU A 540 -7.00 -24.17 -23.11
N PRO A 541 -8.17 -24.57 -23.66
CA PRO A 541 -8.71 -25.90 -23.41
C PRO A 541 -7.74 -26.97 -23.92
N LEU A 542 -7.37 -27.87 -23.00
CA LEU A 542 -6.77 -29.17 -23.31
C LEU A 542 -7.61 -29.84 -24.40
N SER A 543 -6.91 -30.29 -25.44
CA SER A 543 -7.40 -31.06 -26.58
C SER A 543 -8.54 -32.03 -26.22
N PRO A 544 -9.62 -32.12 -27.01
CA PRO A 544 -10.62 -33.14 -26.78
C PRO A 544 -9.99 -34.53 -26.98
N ARG A 545 -10.24 -35.36 -25.97
CA ARG A 545 -10.00 -36.79 -25.85
C ARG A 545 -9.88 -37.53 -27.20
N ARG A 546 -8.85 -38.38 -27.25
CA ARG A 546 -8.70 -39.55 -28.13
C ARG A 546 -10.06 -40.14 -28.55
N ASP A 547 -10.37 -40.07 -29.83
CA ASP A 547 -11.37 -40.93 -30.44
C ASP A 547 -10.83 -42.37 -30.43
N ALA A 548 -11.50 -43.23 -29.68
CA ALA A 548 -11.36 -44.67 -29.78
C ALA A 548 -12.08 -45.12 -31.07
N TYR A 549 -11.32 -45.36 -32.13
CA TYR A 549 -11.84 -46.08 -33.29
C TYR A 549 -12.00 -47.56 -32.92
N LEU A 550 -13.25 -47.99 -32.76
CA LEU A 550 -13.67 -49.38 -32.84
C LEU A 550 -13.76 -49.78 -34.33
N PRO A 551 -13.17 -50.90 -34.77
CA PRO A 551 -13.41 -51.44 -36.10
C PRO A 551 -14.75 -52.19 -36.09
N ILE A 552 -15.69 -51.75 -36.93
CA ILE A 552 -16.84 -52.57 -37.33
C ILE A 552 -16.52 -53.16 -38.70
N ALA A 553 -16.65 -54.48 -38.76
CA ALA A 553 -16.42 -55.33 -39.92
C ALA A 553 -17.32 -54.96 -41.12
N GLY A 554 -16.76 -55.21 -42.32
CA GLY A 554 -17.40 -55.18 -43.63
C GLY A 554 -16.39 -55.60 -44.67
#